data_AF-A0A4Q7PI26-F1
#
_entry.id   AF-A0A4Q7PI26-F1
#
_cell.length_a   1.000
_cell.length_b   1.000
_cell.length_c   1.000
_cell.angle_alpha   90.00
_cell.angle_beta   90.00
_cell.angle_gamma   90.00
#
_symmetry.space_group_name_H-M   'P 1'
#
loop_
_entity.id
_entity.type
_entity.pdbx_description
1 polymer ?
#
loop_
_entity_poly.entity_id
_entity_poly.type
_entity_poly.pdbx_seq_one_letter_code
_entity_poly.pdbx_strand_id
1 'polypeptide(L)'
;MKQNYKQLYKIVTQFEGMPKIEVFDILHKIEVLLYYAPGPLTRTTIKNLLDAEVVTDQEIDPFHFTILPNGNFCEFIDSNSWLHIYKEQKRGLWRLPVFDTYYFKTRYAPLELVQLTRNNLITHLENKWEETSVRAFLDKHHPTDRDKHTGKFLVLRVK
;
A
#
# COMPACT_ATOMS: atom_id res chain seq x y z
N MET A 1 17.29 23.43 18.96
CA MET A 1 17.29 23.74 17.51
C MET A 1 18.55 23.29 16.77
N LYS A 2 19.75 23.81 17.05
CA LYS A 2 20.99 23.46 16.28
C LYS A 2 21.35 21.96 16.24
N GLN A 3 21.02 21.20 17.28
CA GLN A 3 21.32 19.76 17.36
C GLN A 3 20.38 18.92 16.48
N ASN A 4 19.09 19.27 16.44
CA ASN A 4 18.11 18.63 15.55
C ASN A 4 18.45 18.88 14.09
N TYR A 5 18.95 20.07 13.73
CA TYR A 5 19.44 20.34 12.38
C TYR A 5 20.64 19.46 11.99
N LYS A 6 21.59 19.23 12.90
CA LYS A 6 22.73 18.33 12.63
C LYS A 6 22.28 16.88 12.44
N GLN A 7 21.32 16.42 13.24
CA GLN A 7 20.75 15.08 13.11
C GLN A 7 19.96 14.94 11.80
N LEU A 8 19.12 15.93 11.48
CA LEU A 8 18.36 15.96 10.24
C LEU A 8 19.29 16.01 9.03
N TYR A 9 20.33 16.85 9.06
CA TYR A 9 21.33 16.91 8.00
C TYR A 9 22.00 15.55 7.80
N LYS A 10 22.43 14.87 8.87
CA LYS A 10 23.04 13.53 8.79
C LYS A 10 22.13 12.48 8.14
N ILE A 11 20.81 12.56 8.39
CA ILE A 11 19.81 11.68 7.79
C ILE A 11 19.61 12.06 6.32
N VAL A 12 19.38 13.34 6.03
CA VAL A 12 19.08 13.83 4.67
C VAL A 12 20.26 13.61 3.72
N THR A 13 21.51 13.71 4.19
CA THR A 13 22.69 13.42 3.37
C THR A 13 22.81 11.96 2.97
N GLN A 14 22.11 11.02 3.62
CA GLN A 14 22.06 9.63 3.14
C GLN A 14 21.31 9.49 1.81
N PHE A 15 20.53 10.51 1.42
CA PHE A 15 19.75 10.54 0.18
C PHE A 15 20.41 11.36 -0.93
N GLU A 16 21.67 11.77 -0.76
CA GLU A 16 22.40 12.56 -1.76
C GLU A 16 22.49 11.80 -3.09
N GLY A 17 22.10 12.46 -4.19
CA GLY A 17 22.07 11.88 -5.53
C GLY A 17 20.80 11.11 -5.89
N MET A 18 19.89 10.86 -4.94
CA MET A 18 18.61 10.19 -5.22
C MET A 18 17.56 11.15 -5.80
N PRO A 19 16.70 10.69 -6.73
CA PRO A 19 15.52 11.44 -7.13
C PRO A 19 14.60 11.76 -5.95
N LYS A 20 14.08 12.98 -5.87
CA LYS A 20 13.19 13.43 -4.78
C LYS A 20 12.01 12.48 -4.54
N ILE A 21 11.47 11.89 -5.61
CA ILE A 21 10.31 10.99 -5.53
C ILE A 21 10.66 9.68 -4.82
N GLU A 22 11.84 9.15 -5.09
CA GLU A 22 12.35 7.93 -4.46
C GLU A 22 12.61 8.16 -2.97
N VAL A 23 13.15 9.33 -2.62
CA VAL A 23 13.35 9.72 -1.21
C VAL A 23 12.02 9.77 -0.46
N PHE A 24 10.96 10.34 -1.04
CA PHE A 24 9.64 10.35 -0.41
C PHE A 24 9.05 8.95 -0.23
N ASP A 25 9.19 8.08 -1.22
CA ASP A 25 8.76 6.68 -1.11
C ASP A 25 9.49 5.95 0.04
N ILE A 26 10.81 6.10 0.14
CA ILE A 26 11.60 5.52 1.23
C ILE A 26 11.15 6.06 2.59
N LEU A 27 10.98 7.38 2.72
CA LEU A 27 10.55 8.00 3.98
C LEU A 27 9.16 7.51 4.42
N HIS A 28 8.24 7.39 3.47
CA HIS A 28 6.91 6.86 3.76
C HIS A 28 6.96 5.38 4.17
N LYS A 29 7.78 4.55 3.51
CA LYS A 29 8.00 3.16 3.93
C LYS A 29 8.60 3.05 5.34
N ILE A 30 9.53 3.94 5.69
CA ILE A 30 10.07 4.02 7.06
C ILE A 30 8.96 4.38 8.05
N GLU A 31 8.12 5.36 7.73
CA GLU A 31 6.98 5.77 8.56
C GLU A 31 6.01 4.59 8.82
N VAL A 32 5.64 3.85 7.76
CA VAL A 32 4.79 2.66 7.88
C VAL A 32 5.47 1.55 8.68
N LEU A 33 6.76 1.29 8.45
CA LEU A 33 7.50 0.29 9.22
C LEU A 33 7.55 0.63 10.71
N LEU A 34 7.79 1.91 11.04
CA LEU A 34 7.82 2.38 12.41
C LEU A 34 6.47 2.30 13.12
N TYR A 35 5.36 2.40 12.38
CA TYR A 35 4.02 2.22 12.94
C TYR A 35 3.80 0.79 13.46
N TYR A 36 4.24 -0.23 12.71
CA TYR A 36 4.12 -1.64 13.12
C TYR A 36 5.21 -2.10 14.09
N ALA A 37 6.27 -1.31 14.27
CA ALA A 37 7.41 -1.74 15.06
C ALA A 37 7.14 -1.65 16.57
N PRO A 38 7.36 -2.73 17.33
CA PRO A 38 7.30 -2.65 18.79
C PRO A 38 8.44 -1.77 19.32
N GLY A 39 8.14 -0.90 20.26
CA GLY A 39 9.13 -0.12 20.99
C GLY A 39 9.75 -0.92 22.15
N PRO A 40 11.05 -0.74 22.45
CA PRO A 40 12.05 0.06 21.73
C PRO A 40 12.54 -0.62 20.44
N LEU A 41 12.92 0.18 19.44
CA LEU A 41 13.48 -0.33 18.18
C LEU A 41 14.82 -1.01 18.41
N THR A 42 14.97 -2.23 17.90
CA THR A 42 16.23 -2.97 17.88
C THR A 42 16.56 -3.38 16.45
N ARG A 43 17.84 -3.66 16.16
CA ARG A 43 18.23 -4.17 14.83
C ARG A 43 17.49 -5.45 14.48
N THR A 44 17.24 -6.31 15.47
CA THR A 44 16.51 -7.57 15.31
C THR A 44 15.04 -7.31 14.96
N THR A 45 14.36 -6.40 15.67
CA THR A 45 12.95 -6.10 15.37
C THR A 45 12.79 -5.45 14.00
N ILE A 46 13.69 -4.55 13.59
CA ILE A 46 13.67 -3.95 12.25
C ILE A 46 13.92 -5.01 11.18
N LYS A 47 14.92 -5.88 11.36
CA LYS A 47 15.21 -6.95 10.39
C LYS A 47 14.03 -7.90 10.23
N ASN A 48 13.41 -8.30 11.33
CA ASN A 48 12.23 -9.18 11.28
C ASN A 48 11.04 -8.51 10.57
N LEU A 49 10.84 -7.20 10.71
CA LEU A 49 9.78 -6.48 9.98
C LEU A 49 10.04 -6.36 8.48
N LEU A 50 11.32 -6.30 8.08
CA LEU A 50 11.70 -6.25 6.67
C LEU A 50 11.64 -7.64 6.00
N ASP A 51 11.97 -8.69 6.76
CA ASP A 51 12.06 -10.06 6.26
C ASP A 51 10.72 -10.81 6.35
N ALA A 52 9.81 -10.40 7.23
CA ALA A 52 8.52 -11.05 7.39
C ALA A 52 7.47 -10.49 6.41
N GLU A 53 6.68 -11.38 5.82
CA GLU A 53 5.31 -11.02 5.46
C GLU A 53 4.63 -10.58 6.76
N VAL A 54 4.45 -9.27 6.92
CA VAL A 54 3.86 -8.69 8.12
C VAL A 54 2.38 -9.05 8.13
N VAL A 55 2.04 -10.22 8.67
CA VAL A 55 0.66 -10.59 8.95
C VAL A 55 0.27 -9.85 10.22
N THR A 56 -0.50 -8.78 10.06
CA THR A 56 -0.92 -7.94 11.17
C THR A 56 -2.43 -8.06 11.42
N ASP A 57 -2.80 -8.11 12.71
CA ASP A 57 -4.19 -7.93 13.15
C ASP A 57 -4.57 -6.43 13.26
N GLN A 58 -3.60 -5.54 13.03
CA GLN A 58 -3.78 -4.09 13.01
C GLN A 58 -4.24 -3.62 11.61
N GLU A 59 -4.65 -2.35 11.53
CA GLU A 59 -5.06 -1.71 10.27
C GLU A 59 -3.95 -1.85 9.21
N ILE A 60 -4.32 -2.18 7.96
CA ILE A 60 -3.36 -2.52 6.86
C ILE A 60 -2.51 -1.30 6.46
N ASP A 61 -3.03 -0.09 6.68
CA ASP A 61 -2.31 1.15 6.48
C ASP A 61 -3.05 2.27 7.21
N PRO A 62 -2.49 2.85 8.28
CA PRO A 62 -3.13 3.92 9.04
C PRO A 62 -2.98 5.30 8.39
N PHE A 63 -2.14 5.44 7.36
CA PHE A 63 -1.85 6.73 6.75
C PHE A 63 -2.78 7.05 5.59
N HIS A 64 -3.44 6.04 5.00
CA HIS A 64 -4.46 6.19 3.95
C HIS A 64 -4.01 6.94 2.68
N PHE A 65 -2.71 7.16 2.49
CA PHE A 65 -2.14 7.70 1.25
C PHE A 65 -0.75 7.12 0.99
N THR A 66 -0.38 7.07 -0.28
CA THR A 66 0.98 6.70 -0.73
C THR A 66 1.35 7.53 -1.95
N ILE A 67 2.64 7.73 -2.19
CA ILE A 67 3.15 8.37 -3.39
C ILE A 67 3.70 7.30 -4.34
N LEU A 68 3.20 7.26 -5.57
CA LEU A 68 3.66 6.33 -6.59
C LEU A 68 5.02 6.75 -7.17
N PRO A 69 5.81 5.81 -7.74
CA PRO A 69 7.10 6.12 -8.36
C PRO A 69 7.02 7.18 -9.47
N ASN A 70 5.86 7.30 -10.12
CA ASN A 70 5.59 8.30 -11.15
C ASN A 70 5.28 9.72 -10.62
N GLY A 71 5.28 9.92 -9.30
CA GLY A 71 4.96 11.22 -8.69
C GLY A 71 3.49 11.46 -8.37
N ASN A 72 2.59 10.57 -8.78
CA ASN A 72 1.17 10.72 -8.48
C ASN A 72 0.86 10.26 -7.05
N PHE A 73 -0.11 10.91 -6.42
CA PHE A 73 -0.65 10.45 -5.15
C PHE A 73 -1.60 9.28 -5.38
N CYS A 74 -1.64 8.36 -4.42
CA CYS A 74 -2.62 7.30 -4.34
C CYS A 74 -3.38 7.46 -3.03
N GLU A 75 -4.69 7.66 -3.11
CA GLU A 75 -5.55 7.92 -1.96
C GLU A 75 -6.40 6.69 -1.65
N PHE A 76 -6.56 6.40 -0.36
CA PHE A 76 -7.43 5.34 0.12
C PHE A 76 -8.89 5.57 -0.30
N ILE A 77 -9.58 4.50 -0.66
CA ILE A 77 -10.97 4.53 -1.13
C ILE A 77 -11.89 3.71 -0.23
N ASP A 78 -11.56 2.43 -0.02
CA ASP A 78 -12.40 1.51 0.77
C ASP A 78 -11.57 0.27 1.17
N SER A 79 -12.06 -0.51 2.13
CA SER A 79 -11.35 -1.67 2.68
C SER A 79 -12.26 -2.80 3.16
N ASN A 80 -11.66 -3.97 3.38
CA ASN A 80 -12.19 -5.02 4.23
C ASN A 80 -11.08 -5.51 5.19
N SER A 81 -11.27 -6.66 5.85
CA SER A 81 -10.33 -7.18 6.85
C SER A 81 -8.93 -7.54 6.32
N TRP A 82 -8.75 -7.68 5.00
CA TRP A 82 -7.51 -8.17 4.41
C TRP A 82 -7.02 -7.35 3.21
N LEU A 83 -7.86 -6.48 2.64
CA LEU A 83 -7.60 -5.70 1.44
C LEU A 83 -7.95 -4.22 1.65
N HIS A 84 -6.99 -3.33 1.38
CA HIS A 84 -7.22 -1.89 1.23
C HIS A 84 -7.13 -1.53 -0.26
N ILE A 85 -8.06 -0.72 -0.76
CA ILE A 85 -8.08 -0.24 -2.16
C ILE A 85 -7.78 1.26 -2.19
N TYR A 86 -6.92 1.64 -3.13
CA TYR A 86 -6.48 3.01 -3.36
C TYR A 86 -6.75 3.41 -4.80
N LYS A 87 -6.92 4.71 -5.04
CA LYS A 87 -7.07 5.32 -6.37
C LYS A 87 -5.93 6.27 -6.65
N GLU A 88 -5.32 6.12 -7.81
CA GLU A 88 -4.32 7.07 -8.29
C GLU A 88 -4.96 8.39 -8.70
N GLN A 89 -4.46 9.48 -8.11
CA GLN A 89 -4.82 10.85 -8.44
C GLN A 89 -3.97 11.36 -9.61
N LYS A 90 -4.46 11.14 -10.82
CA LYS A 90 -3.81 11.59 -12.05
C LYS A 90 -3.91 13.11 -12.23
N ARG A 91 -2.83 13.72 -12.71
CA ARG A 91 -2.79 15.14 -13.08
C ARG A 91 -3.04 15.31 -14.58
N GLY A 92 -3.71 16.41 -14.97
CA GLY A 92 -3.93 16.78 -16.38
C GLY A 92 -5.14 16.11 -17.06
N LEU A 93 -5.06 15.92 -18.38
CA LEU A 93 -6.14 15.40 -19.26
C LEU A 93 -6.56 13.94 -18.97
N TRP A 94 -5.78 13.20 -18.18
CA TRP A 94 -6.05 11.80 -17.80
C TRP A 94 -7.01 11.64 -16.61
N ARG A 95 -7.76 12.70 -16.25
CA ARG A 95 -8.75 12.71 -15.16
C ARG A 95 -10.09 12.09 -15.51
N LEU A 96 -10.27 11.58 -16.72
CA LEU A 96 -11.54 10.95 -17.11
C LEU A 96 -11.73 9.63 -16.34
N PRO A 97 -12.92 9.35 -15.76
CA PRO A 97 -13.17 8.17 -14.92
C PRO A 97 -12.88 6.83 -15.60
N VAL A 98 -12.96 6.80 -16.93
CA VAL A 98 -12.69 5.60 -17.75
C VAL A 98 -11.22 5.14 -17.66
N PHE A 99 -10.32 6.03 -17.25
CA PHE A 99 -8.89 5.74 -17.06
C PHE A 99 -8.49 5.69 -15.58
N ASP A 100 -9.42 5.48 -14.67
CA ASP A 100 -9.08 5.32 -13.25
C ASP A 100 -8.13 4.11 -13.08
N THR A 101 -6.98 4.34 -12.42
CA THR A 101 -6.10 3.26 -11.98
C THR A 101 -6.31 3.03 -10.50
N TYR A 102 -6.52 1.77 -10.12
CA TYR A 102 -6.65 1.35 -8.73
C TYR A 102 -5.44 0.53 -8.31
N TYR A 103 -5.12 0.62 -7.03
CA TYR A 103 -4.02 -0.09 -6.37
C TYR A 103 -4.54 -0.72 -5.09
N PHE A 104 -3.80 -1.67 -4.52
CA PHE A 104 -4.15 -2.30 -3.27
C PHE A 104 -2.93 -2.57 -2.39
N LYS A 105 -3.21 -2.68 -1.10
CA LYS A 105 -2.35 -3.27 -0.08
C LYS A 105 -3.10 -4.43 0.56
N THR A 106 -2.37 -5.46 0.97
CA THR A 106 -2.95 -6.58 1.73
C THR A 106 -2.43 -6.55 3.16
N ARG A 107 -3.17 -7.19 4.07
CA ARG A 107 -2.71 -7.37 5.45
C ARG A 107 -1.47 -8.24 5.58
N TYR A 108 -1.02 -8.87 4.49
CA TYR A 108 0.18 -9.71 4.42
C TYR A 108 1.41 -8.93 3.94
N ALA A 109 1.18 -7.84 3.19
CA ALA A 109 2.20 -6.98 2.62
C ALA A 109 1.79 -5.49 2.71
N PRO A 110 1.66 -4.92 3.93
CA PRO A 110 1.20 -3.54 4.12
C PRO A 110 2.19 -2.49 3.58
N LEU A 111 3.43 -2.88 3.30
CA LEU A 111 4.46 -2.01 2.70
C LEU A 111 4.39 -1.95 1.16
N GLU A 112 3.66 -2.87 0.52
CA GLU A 112 3.64 -3.02 -0.92
C GLU A 112 2.33 -2.48 -1.50
N LEU A 113 2.41 -1.34 -2.19
CA LEU A 113 1.29 -0.83 -2.99
C LEU A 113 1.40 -1.36 -4.42
N VAL A 114 0.45 -2.19 -4.82
CA VAL A 114 0.47 -2.89 -6.12
C VAL A 114 -0.79 -2.58 -6.91
N GLN A 115 -0.68 -2.47 -8.24
CA GLN A 115 -1.83 -2.18 -9.08
C GLN A 115 -2.92 -3.28 -8.95
N LEU A 116 -4.19 -2.89 -8.82
CA LEU A 116 -5.33 -3.78 -8.65
C LEU A 116 -5.67 -4.47 -9.98
N THR A 117 -5.00 -5.60 -10.22
CA THR A 117 -5.21 -6.47 -11.38
C THR A 117 -5.48 -7.89 -10.92
N ARG A 118 -6.08 -8.71 -11.81
CA ARG A 118 -6.36 -10.13 -11.54
C ARG A 118 -5.08 -10.88 -11.14
N ASN A 119 -4.01 -10.71 -11.91
CA ASN A 119 -2.76 -11.43 -11.69
C ASN A 119 -2.10 -10.99 -10.38
N ASN A 120 -2.05 -9.68 -10.12
CA ASN A 120 -1.43 -9.18 -8.89
C ASN A 120 -2.18 -9.68 -7.64
N LEU A 121 -3.51 -9.68 -7.65
CA LEU A 121 -4.31 -10.24 -6.54
C LEU A 121 -4.01 -11.73 -6.32
N ILE A 122 -3.97 -12.52 -7.40
CA ILE A 122 -3.72 -13.97 -7.31
C ILE A 122 -2.32 -14.22 -6.74
N THR A 123 -1.29 -13.53 -7.25
CA THR A 123 0.09 -13.71 -6.78
C THR A 123 0.26 -13.30 -5.32
N HIS A 124 -0.36 -12.19 -4.88
CA HIS A 124 -0.22 -11.72 -3.49
C HIS A 124 -1.05 -12.53 -2.48
N LEU A 125 -1.97 -13.36 -2.96
CA LEU A 125 -2.78 -14.25 -2.14
C LEU A 125 -2.36 -15.71 -2.24
N GLU A 126 -1.29 -16.03 -2.95
CA GLU A 126 -0.82 -17.40 -3.08
C GLU A 126 -0.49 -18.00 -1.70
N ASN A 127 -1.09 -19.16 -1.40
CA ASN A 127 -1.03 -19.85 -0.11
C ASN A 127 -1.62 -19.05 1.07
N LYS A 128 -2.53 -18.09 0.83
CA LYS A 128 -3.26 -17.34 1.87
C LYS A 128 -4.71 -17.83 2.01
N TRP A 129 -5.37 -17.50 3.13
CA TRP A 129 -6.73 -17.98 3.41
C TRP A 129 -7.78 -17.53 2.39
N GLU A 130 -7.64 -16.31 1.89
CA GLU A 130 -8.59 -15.69 0.95
C GLU A 130 -8.37 -16.16 -0.50
N GLU A 131 -7.31 -16.95 -0.78
CA GLU A 131 -6.95 -17.31 -2.15
C GLU A 131 -8.10 -17.97 -2.92
N THR A 132 -8.73 -18.97 -2.29
CA THR A 132 -9.78 -19.77 -2.95
C THR A 132 -11.02 -18.94 -3.23
N SER A 133 -11.46 -18.12 -2.26
CA SER A 133 -12.64 -17.28 -2.39
C SER A 133 -12.41 -16.14 -3.40
N VAL A 134 -11.21 -15.54 -3.40
CA VAL A 134 -10.84 -14.51 -4.37
C VAL A 134 -10.70 -15.09 -5.79
N ARG A 135 -10.13 -16.28 -5.97
CA ARG A 135 -10.11 -16.94 -7.29
C ARG A 135 -11.52 -17.18 -7.82
N ALA A 136 -12.41 -17.72 -7.00
CA ALA A 136 -13.81 -17.95 -7.38
C ALA A 136 -14.55 -16.65 -7.72
N PHE A 137 -14.23 -15.55 -7.05
CA PHE A 137 -14.73 -14.21 -7.39
C PHE A 137 -14.20 -13.74 -8.77
N LEU A 138 -12.88 -13.85 -8.99
CA LEU A 138 -12.20 -13.38 -10.20
C LEU A 138 -12.57 -14.19 -11.45
N ASP A 139 -13.14 -15.38 -11.30
CA ASP A 139 -13.70 -16.16 -12.42
C ASP A 139 -14.98 -15.56 -13.00
N LYS A 140 -15.69 -14.74 -12.21
CA LYS A 140 -16.99 -14.16 -12.59
C LYS A 140 -16.97 -12.64 -12.69
N HIS A 141 -16.00 -12.00 -12.03
CA HIS A 141 -15.94 -10.55 -11.87
C HIS A 141 -14.55 -10.00 -12.14
N HIS A 142 -14.48 -8.76 -12.58
CA HIS A 142 -13.23 -8.01 -12.58
C HIS A 142 -12.92 -7.47 -11.17
N PRO A 143 -11.64 -7.34 -10.79
CA PRO A 143 -11.24 -6.73 -9.52
C PRO A 143 -11.85 -5.35 -9.26
N THR A 144 -12.08 -4.59 -10.34
CA THR A 144 -12.61 -3.22 -10.30
C THR A 144 -14.13 -3.14 -10.43
N ASP A 145 -14.83 -4.28 -10.50
CA ASP A 145 -16.30 -4.29 -10.58
C ASP A 145 -16.90 -3.68 -9.31
N ARG A 146 -17.94 -2.87 -9.51
CA ARG A 146 -18.64 -2.15 -8.44
C ARG A 146 -20.10 -2.57 -8.37
N ASP A 147 -20.64 -2.58 -7.16
CA ASP A 147 -22.08 -2.68 -6.95
C ASP A 147 -22.78 -1.46 -7.55
N LYS A 148 -23.80 -1.69 -8.37
CA LYS A 148 -24.50 -0.61 -9.10
C LYS A 148 -25.28 0.34 -8.20
N HIS A 149 -25.67 -0.11 -7.01
CA HIS A 149 -26.45 0.69 -6.06
C HIS A 149 -25.56 1.40 -5.05
N THR A 150 -24.55 0.70 -4.52
CA THR A 150 -23.70 1.27 -3.47
C THR A 150 -22.41 1.90 -3.98
N GLY A 151 -22.04 1.65 -5.26
CA GLY A 151 -20.78 2.09 -5.84
C GLY A 151 -19.52 1.44 -5.23
N LYS A 152 -19.69 0.49 -4.32
CA LYS A 152 -18.59 -0.18 -3.61
C LYS A 152 -17.97 -1.27 -4.45
N PHE A 153 -16.67 -1.50 -4.29
CA PHE A 153 -15.99 -2.61 -4.95
C PHE A 153 -16.55 -3.96 -4.51
N LEU A 154 -16.88 -4.83 -5.47
CA LEU A 154 -17.43 -6.14 -5.19
C LEU A 154 -16.39 -7.06 -4.53
N VAL A 155 -15.10 -6.90 -4.86
CA VAL A 155 -14.01 -7.71 -4.28
C VAL A 155 -13.92 -7.55 -2.75
N LEU A 156 -14.34 -6.41 -2.20
CA LEU A 156 -14.33 -6.18 -0.74
C LEU A 156 -15.36 -7.03 0.01
N ARG A 157 -16.32 -7.64 -0.70
CA ARG A 157 -17.31 -8.57 -0.11
C ARG A 157 -16.76 -9.99 0.06
N VAL A 158 -15.59 -10.29 -0.53
CA VAL A 158 -14.94 -11.59 -0.42
C VAL A 158 -14.27 -11.71 0.93
N LYS A 159 -14.53 -12.83 1.61
CA LYS A 159 -13.98 -13.18 2.93
C LYS A 159 -13.02 -14.34 2.81
#